data_AF-A0A3M0K7A6-F1
#
_entry.id   AF-A0A3M0K7A6-F1
#
_cell.length_a   1.000
_cell.length_b   1.000
_cell.length_c   1.000
_cell.angle_alpha   90.00
_cell.angle_beta   90.00
_cell.angle_gamma   90.00
#
_symmetry.space_group_name_H-M   'P 1'
#
loop_
_entity.id
_entity.type
_entity.pdbx_description
1 polymer ?
#
loop_
_entity_poly.entity_id
_entity_poly.type
_entity_poly.pdbx_seq_one_letter_code
_entity_poly.pdbx_strand_id
1 'polypeptide(L)'
;MYECRECYEDTDISAGKIKQFCKTCNTQVHLHPKRQSHKFNPLSLPKDLPDWDWRHGCVPSQKMELFAVLCIETSHYVAFVKYGRDDSAWLFFDSMADRDGGQNGFNIPQVTPCPEVGEYLKMSLEELHSLDSRKIQGCARRLLCDAYMCMYQSPTMSLYK
;
A
#
# COMPACT_ATOMS: atom_id res chain seq x y z
N MET A 1 13.10 -5.53 22.23
CA MET A 1 13.12 -4.35 21.34
C MET A 1 12.14 -3.32 21.88
N TYR A 2 12.32 -2.03 21.60
CA TYR A 2 11.49 -0.95 22.12
C TYR A 2 10.97 -0.08 20.98
N GLU A 3 9.77 0.45 21.13
CA GLU A 3 9.21 1.49 20.27
C GLU A 3 8.94 2.77 21.07
N CYS A 4 9.06 3.92 20.40
CA CYS A 4 8.75 5.20 21.02
C CYS A 4 7.91 6.04 20.04
N ARG A 5 6.64 6.25 20.38
CA ARG A 5 5.73 7.08 19.58
C ARG A 5 6.15 8.55 19.57
N GLU A 6 6.67 9.07 20.68
CA GLU A 6 7.11 10.47 20.79
C GLU A 6 8.31 10.77 19.90
N CYS A 7 9.20 9.79 19.67
CA CYS A 7 10.28 9.94 18.70
C CYS A 7 9.78 9.97 17.24
N TYR A 8 8.53 9.65 16.94
CA TYR A 8 8.00 9.69 15.56
C TYR A 8 8.02 11.12 14.98
N GLU A 9 7.72 12.11 15.80
CA GLU A 9 7.74 13.54 15.46
C GLU A 9 9.17 14.11 15.34
N ASP A 10 10.18 13.33 15.76
CA ASP A 10 11.57 13.75 15.73
C ASP A 10 12.16 13.55 14.31
N THR A 11 12.42 14.67 13.64
CA THR A 11 12.99 14.70 12.30
C THR A 11 14.50 14.47 12.27
N ASP A 12 15.20 14.61 13.41
CA ASP A 12 16.65 14.43 13.51
C ASP A 12 17.03 12.92 13.41
N ILE A 13 16.08 12.01 13.68
CA ILE A 13 16.30 10.57 13.64
C ILE A 13 15.34 9.96 12.61
N SER A 14 15.83 9.65 11.41
CA SER A 14 15.09 8.88 10.38
C SER A 14 13.65 9.38 10.12
N ALA A 15 13.48 10.67 9.85
CA ALA A 15 12.20 11.36 9.66
C ALA A 15 11.14 10.54 8.89
N GLY A 16 9.88 10.59 9.36
CA GLY A 16 8.75 9.90 8.72
C GLY A 16 8.68 8.38 8.92
N LYS A 17 9.66 7.76 9.59
CA LYS A 17 9.64 6.33 9.92
C LYS A 17 9.24 6.09 11.37
N ILE A 18 8.51 4.99 11.61
CA ILE A 18 8.26 4.46 12.95
C ILE A 18 9.60 4.20 13.66
N LYS A 19 9.70 4.59 14.94
CA LYS A 19 10.94 4.51 15.71
C LYS A 19 10.97 3.27 16.57
N GLN A 20 11.83 2.33 16.17
CA GLN A 20 12.07 1.10 16.89
C GLN A 20 13.57 0.95 17.13
N PHE A 21 13.93 0.53 18.33
CA PHE A 21 15.32 0.47 18.79
C PHE A 21 15.59 -0.85 19.52
N CYS A 22 16.80 -1.39 19.35
CA CYS A 22 17.30 -2.40 20.29
C CYS A 22 17.47 -1.78 21.69
N LYS A 23 17.70 -2.60 22.72
CA LYS A 23 17.84 -2.11 24.10
C LYS A 23 18.91 -1.02 24.23
N THR A 24 20.08 -1.25 23.67
CA THR A 24 21.21 -0.30 23.74
C THR A 24 20.91 1.00 23.00
N CYS A 25 20.42 0.93 21.75
CA CYS A 25 20.05 2.13 20.98
C CYS A 25 18.92 2.92 21.66
N ASN A 26 17.95 2.23 22.26
CA ASN A 26 16.87 2.88 22.99
C ASN A 26 17.43 3.74 24.13
N THR A 27 18.31 3.18 24.96
CA THR A 27 18.94 3.95 26.05
C THR A 27 19.70 5.15 25.48
N GLN A 28 20.53 4.97 24.45
CA GLN A 28 21.35 6.06 23.90
C GLN A 28 20.50 7.20 23.31
N VAL A 29 19.47 6.89 22.53
CA VAL A 29 18.58 7.89 21.92
C VAL A 29 17.88 8.75 22.97
N HIS A 30 17.49 8.14 24.09
CA HIS A 30 16.75 8.77 25.18
C HIS A 30 17.64 9.42 26.25
N LEU A 31 18.97 9.33 26.15
CA LEU A 31 19.88 10.18 26.94
C LEU A 31 19.91 11.63 26.43
N HIS A 32 19.44 11.86 25.20
CA HIS A 32 19.39 13.19 24.63
C HIS A 32 18.37 14.07 25.38
N PRO A 33 18.69 15.32 25.78
CA PRO A 33 17.80 16.16 26.58
C PRO A 33 16.41 16.34 25.99
N LYS A 34 16.30 16.47 24.65
CA LYS A 34 14.99 16.58 23.97
C LYS A 34 14.11 15.34 24.10
N ARG A 35 14.68 14.17 24.39
CA ARG A 35 14.03 12.86 24.34
C ARG A 35 13.99 12.16 25.71
N GLN A 36 14.56 12.77 26.74
CA GLN A 36 14.71 12.17 28.06
C GLN A 36 13.37 11.91 28.76
N SER A 37 12.35 12.71 28.43
CA SER A 37 11.00 12.55 28.95
C SER A 37 10.12 11.59 28.13
N HIS A 38 10.60 11.09 26.99
CA HIS A 38 9.76 10.24 26.14
C HIS A 38 9.48 8.90 26.81
N LYS A 39 8.24 8.42 26.63
CA LYS A 39 7.80 7.10 27.06
C LYS A 39 7.97 6.13 25.89
N PHE A 40 8.94 5.24 26.02
CA PHE A 40 9.12 4.10 25.13
C PHE A 40 8.52 2.83 25.76
N ASN A 41 7.99 1.94 24.92
CA ASN A 41 7.38 0.69 25.34
C ASN A 41 8.12 -0.51 24.74
N PRO A 42 8.24 -1.63 25.46
CA PRO A 42 8.71 -2.87 24.86
C PRO A 42 7.72 -3.33 23.78
N LEU A 43 8.23 -3.69 22.61
CA LEU A 43 7.41 -4.26 21.54
C LEU A 43 6.87 -5.62 21.97
N SER A 44 5.55 -5.79 21.91
CA SER A 44 4.88 -7.06 22.15
C SER A 44 4.82 -7.86 20.85
N LEU A 45 5.43 -9.04 20.84
CA LEU A 45 5.37 -9.94 19.70
C LEU A 45 4.36 -11.07 19.97
N PRO A 46 3.59 -11.51 18.96
CA PRO A 46 2.75 -12.71 19.07
C PRO A 46 3.55 -13.91 19.59
N LYS A 47 2.97 -14.69 20.50
CA LYS A 47 3.61 -15.86 21.13
C LYS A 47 3.90 -17.00 20.14
N ASP A 48 3.16 -17.03 19.04
CA ASP A 48 3.25 -18.09 18.02
C ASP A 48 4.37 -17.84 17.00
N LEU A 49 5.09 -16.72 17.11
CA LEU A 49 6.29 -16.52 16.30
C LEU A 49 7.37 -17.50 16.77
N PRO A 50 8.04 -18.22 15.85
CA PRO A 50 9.08 -19.16 16.22
C PRO A 50 10.14 -18.45 17.07
N ASP A 51 10.64 -19.16 18.08
CA ASP A 51 11.73 -18.73 18.96
C ASP A 51 13.05 -18.69 18.17
N TRP A 52 13.08 -17.89 17.10
CA TRP A 52 14.28 -17.62 16.35
C TRP A 52 15.17 -16.80 17.26
N ASP A 53 16.34 -17.34 17.59
CA ASP A 53 17.37 -16.70 18.43
C ASP A 53 17.39 -15.19 18.18
N TRP A 54 16.72 -14.44 19.07
CA TRP A 54 16.43 -13.00 18.96
C TRP A 54 17.69 -12.12 19.03
N ARG A 55 18.85 -12.77 18.93
CA ARG A 55 20.21 -12.25 18.99
C ARG A 55 20.54 -11.30 17.82
N HIS A 56 19.72 -11.26 16.77
CA HIS A 56 19.96 -10.43 15.59
C HIS A 56 19.04 -9.19 15.45
N GLY A 57 18.13 -8.95 16.40
CA GLY A 57 17.49 -7.64 16.55
C GLY A 57 16.59 -7.18 15.39
N CYS A 58 16.00 -8.09 14.61
CA CYS A 58 15.03 -7.74 13.56
C CYS A 58 13.65 -8.34 13.89
N VAL A 59 12.59 -7.53 13.75
CA VAL A 59 11.19 -8.00 13.85
C VAL A 59 10.85 -8.77 12.57
N PRO A 60 10.25 -9.97 12.66
CA PRO A 60 9.78 -10.67 11.47
C PRO A 60 8.80 -9.78 10.71
N SER A 61 9.10 -9.52 9.43
CA SER A 61 8.25 -8.74 8.55
C SER A 61 7.77 -9.64 7.42
N GLN A 62 6.46 -9.65 7.20
CA GLN A 62 5.87 -10.28 6.03
C GLN A 62 5.49 -9.17 5.05
N LYS A 63 6.04 -9.26 3.83
CA LYS A 63 5.63 -8.37 2.74
C LYS A 63 4.30 -8.86 2.19
N MET A 64 3.38 -7.94 1.96
CA MET A 64 2.14 -8.20 1.22
C MET A 64 2.20 -7.53 -0.14
N GLU A 65 1.49 -8.09 -1.11
CA GLU A 65 1.38 -7.53 -2.46
C GLU A 65 -0.03 -6.97 -2.70
N LEU A 66 -0.09 -5.82 -3.36
CA LEU A 66 -1.34 -5.26 -3.85
C LEU A 66 -1.82 -6.09 -5.05
N PHE A 67 -3.03 -6.65 -4.97
CA PHE A 67 -3.58 -7.47 -6.05
C PHE A 67 -4.88 -6.92 -6.63
N ALA A 68 -5.61 -6.05 -5.90
CA ALA A 68 -6.78 -5.39 -6.44
C ALA A 68 -6.99 -4.00 -5.83
N VAL A 69 -7.55 -3.09 -6.62
CA VAL A 69 -8.03 -1.78 -6.19
C VAL A 69 -9.47 -1.62 -6.63
N LEU A 70 -10.38 -1.40 -5.69
CA LEU A 70 -11.77 -1.11 -5.96
C LEU A 70 -11.94 0.41 -5.94
N CYS A 71 -12.52 0.96 -7.00
CA CYS A 71 -12.61 2.41 -7.23
C CYS A 71 -14.06 2.87 -7.39
N ILE A 72 -14.34 4.10 -6.96
CA ILE A 72 -15.64 4.76 -7.12
C ILE A 72 -15.46 6.27 -7.30
N GLU A 73 -15.96 6.82 -8.40
CA GLU A 73 -15.94 8.27 -8.64
C GLU A 73 -17.17 8.94 -8.01
N THR A 74 -18.36 8.36 -8.23
CA THR A 74 -19.63 8.89 -7.70
C THR A 74 -20.50 7.79 -7.11
N SER A 75 -21.08 6.93 -7.96
CA SER A 75 -22.03 5.88 -7.55
C SER A 75 -21.75 4.51 -8.18
N HIS A 76 -20.80 4.43 -9.11
CA HIS A 76 -20.48 3.21 -9.84
C HIS A 76 -19.10 2.66 -9.47
N TYR A 77 -19.08 1.45 -8.92
CA TYR A 77 -17.86 0.76 -8.57
C TYR A 77 -17.25 0.06 -9.79
N VAL A 78 -15.94 0.21 -9.92
CA VAL A 78 -15.10 -0.52 -10.89
C VAL A 78 -13.92 -1.14 -10.17
N ALA A 79 -13.25 -2.09 -10.82
CA ALA A 79 -12.13 -2.79 -10.21
C ALA A 79 -10.89 -2.76 -11.12
N PHE A 80 -9.74 -2.61 -10.48
CA PHE A 80 -8.44 -2.89 -11.06
C PHE A 80 -7.90 -4.16 -10.42
N VAL A 81 -7.43 -5.10 -11.23
CA VAL A 81 -6.90 -6.39 -10.74
C VAL A 81 -5.52 -6.63 -11.34
N LYS A 82 -4.57 -6.97 -10.49
CA LYS A 82 -3.23 -7.41 -10.89
C LYS A 82 -3.27 -8.90 -11.17
N TYR A 83 -2.98 -9.31 -12.41
CA TYR A 83 -3.10 -10.70 -12.85
C TYR A 83 -1.75 -11.43 -12.98
N GLY A 84 -0.64 -10.71 -12.77
CA GLY A 84 0.71 -11.24 -12.84
C GLY A 84 1.69 -10.40 -12.04
N ARG A 85 2.95 -10.84 -11.94
CA ARG A 85 3.98 -10.12 -11.18
C ARG A 85 4.49 -8.85 -11.89
N ASP A 86 4.42 -8.84 -13.22
CA ASP A 86 4.87 -7.72 -14.04
C ASP A 86 4.15 -6.42 -13.65
N ASP A 87 4.86 -5.30 -13.73
CA ASP A 87 4.30 -3.99 -13.36
C ASP A 87 3.16 -3.57 -14.28
N SER A 88 3.16 -4.03 -15.54
CA SER A 88 2.12 -3.76 -16.53
C SER A 88 0.94 -4.75 -16.48
N ALA A 89 0.99 -5.76 -15.60
CA ALA A 89 -0.01 -6.83 -15.52
C ALA A 89 -1.29 -6.38 -14.79
N TRP A 90 -1.97 -5.36 -15.33
CA TRP A 90 -3.22 -4.82 -14.81
C TRP A 90 -4.39 -5.00 -15.78
N LEU A 91 -5.54 -5.32 -15.21
CA LEU A 91 -6.84 -5.33 -15.89
C LEU A 91 -7.78 -4.34 -15.23
N PHE A 92 -8.56 -3.64 -16.04
CA PHE A 92 -9.69 -2.83 -15.63
C PHE A 92 -10.99 -3.58 -15.90
N PHE A 93 -11.85 -3.65 -14.89
CA PHE A 93 -13.15 -4.29 -14.97
C PHE A 93 -14.26 -3.29 -14.69
N ASP A 94 -15.20 -3.20 -15.64
CA ASP A 94 -16.42 -2.43 -15.53
C ASP A 94 -17.64 -3.35 -15.78
N SER A 95 -18.49 -3.49 -14.77
CA SER A 95 -19.67 -4.35 -14.82
C SER A 95 -20.82 -3.79 -15.68
N MET A 96 -20.77 -2.49 -16.00
CA MET A 96 -21.76 -1.78 -16.80
C MET A 96 -21.09 -0.95 -17.90
N ALA A 97 -20.06 -1.52 -18.54
CA ALA A 97 -19.26 -0.85 -19.57
C ALA A 97 -20.08 -0.45 -20.80
N ASP A 98 -21.06 -1.28 -21.18
CA ASP A 98 -21.97 -1.03 -22.28
C ASP A 98 -23.37 -1.60 -21.98
N ARG A 99 -24.35 -1.30 -22.82
CA ARG A 99 -25.73 -1.77 -22.69
C ARG A 99 -26.30 -2.13 -24.05
N ASP A 100 -26.88 -3.32 -24.14
CA ASP A 100 -27.71 -3.71 -25.29
C ASP A 100 -29.19 -3.53 -24.97
N GLY A 101 -29.91 -2.86 -25.87
CA GLY A 101 -31.34 -2.55 -25.74
C GLY A 101 -31.70 -1.38 -24.80
N GLY A 102 -33.00 -1.07 -24.75
CA GLY A 102 -33.58 0.00 -23.94
C GLY A 102 -34.11 -0.51 -22.60
N GLN A 103 -35.42 -0.33 -22.34
CA GLN A 103 -36.04 -0.71 -21.06
C GLN A 103 -35.86 -2.20 -20.68
N ASN A 104 -35.94 -3.12 -21.64
CA ASN A 104 -35.70 -4.56 -21.43
C ASN A 104 -34.27 -4.98 -21.78
N GLY A 105 -33.35 -4.01 -21.86
CA GLY A 105 -31.94 -4.26 -22.15
C GLY A 105 -31.19 -4.83 -20.95
N PHE A 106 -29.94 -5.23 -21.18
CA PHE A 106 -29.03 -5.74 -20.16
C PHE A 106 -27.65 -5.10 -20.31
N ASN A 107 -26.92 -5.05 -19.19
CA ASN A 107 -25.56 -4.51 -19.18
C ASN A 107 -24.59 -5.54 -19.76
N ILE A 108 -23.59 -5.06 -20.50
CA ILE A 108 -22.49 -5.84 -21.03
C ILE A 108 -21.24 -5.49 -20.21
N PRO A 109 -20.70 -6.43 -19.41
CA PRO A 109 -19.48 -6.19 -18.66
C PRO A 109 -18.25 -6.22 -19.58
N GLN A 110 -17.21 -5.48 -19.23
CA GLN A 110 -15.96 -5.47 -19.97
C GLN A 110 -14.75 -5.64 -19.04
N VAL A 111 -13.79 -6.42 -19.52
CA VAL A 111 -12.44 -6.53 -18.95
C VAL A 111 -11.46 -6.03 -19.99
N THR A 112 -10.71 -4.99 -19.65
CA THR A 112 -9.79 -4.31 -20.57
C THR A 112 -8.38 -4.29 -19.99
N PRO A 113 -7.34 -4.70 -20.73
CA PRO A 113 -5.96 -4.51 -20.32
C PRO A 113 -5.64 -3.04 -20.09
N CYS A 114 -4.95 -2.73 -18.99
CA CYS A 114 -4.55 -1.36 -18.67
C CYS A 114 -3.08 -1.26 -18.23
N PRO A 115 -2.13 -1.61 -19.12
CA PRO A 115 -0.71 -1.59 -18.81
C PRO A 115 -0.20 -0.20 -18.42
N GLU A 116 -0.87 0.88 -18.84
CA GLU A 116 -0.53 2.25 -18.50
C GLU A 116 -0.53 2.51 -16.97
N VAL A 117 -1.33 1.75 -16.21
CA VAL A 117 -1.34 1.80 -14.75
C VAL A 117 0.07 1.53 -14.19
N GLY A 118 0.76 0.54 -14.75
CA GLY A 118 2.11 0.17 -14.32
C GLY A 118 3.11 1.30 -14.49
N GLU A 119 2.99 2.08 -15.57
CA GLU A 119 3.90 3.19 -15.86
C GLU A 119 3.69 4.35 -14.88
N TYR A 120 2.43 4.67 -14.54
CA TYR A 120 2.15 5.68 -13.51
C TYR A 120 2.59 5.23 -12.11
N LEU A 121 2.46 3.95 -11.77
CA LEU A 121 2.89 3.42 -10.47
C LEU A 121 4.41 3.40 -10.28
N LYS A 122 5.20 3.51 -11.36
CA LYS A 122 6.66 3.63 -11.31
C LYS A 122 7.14 5.07 -11.09
N MET A 123 6.28 6.07 -11.30
CA MET A 123 6.63 7.48 -11.14
C MET A 123 6.91 7.82 -9.67
N SER A 124 7.72 8.85 -9.43
CA SER A 124 7.94 9.37 -8.08
C SER A 124 6.70 10.08 -7.54
N LEU A 125 6.65 10.26 -6.21
CA LEU A 125 5.55 11.00 -5.58
C LEU A 125 5.49 12.46 -6.06
N GLU A 126 6.64 13.09 -6.28
CA GLU A 126 6.74 14.46 -6.79
C GLU A 126 6.22 14.57 -8.23
N GLU A 127 6.60 13.61 -9.08
CA GLU A 127 6.14 13.54 -10.47
C GLU A 127 4.61 13.37 -10.54
N LEU A 128 4.07 12.42 -9.77
CA LEU A 128 2.62 12.19 -9.68
C LEU A 128 1.87 13.43 -9.15
N HIS A 129 2.40 14.09 -8.12
CA HIS A 129 1.79 15.29 -7.56
C HIS A 129 1.81 16.48 -8.52
N SER A 130 2.84 16.60 -9.37
CA SER A 130 2.94 17.66 -10.36
C SER A 130 2.04 17.47 -11.59
N LEU A 131 1.53 16.25 -11.77
CA LEU A 131 0.74 15.88 -12.93
C LEU A 131 -0.71 16.39 -12.79
N ASP A 132 -1.24 17.04 -13.83
CA ASP A 132 -2.66 17.34 -13.89
C ASP A 132 -3.45 16.04 -14.04
N SER A 133 -4.31 15.73 -13.06
CA SER A 133 -5.08 14.48 -13.03
C SER A 133 -5.96 14.29 -14.28
N ARG A 134 -6.33 15.39 -14.95
CA ARG A 134 -7.10 15.37 -16.22
C ARG A 134 -6.27 14.91 -17.42
N LYS A 135 -4.94 14.89 -17.30
CA LYS A 135 -4.01 14.44 -18.34
C LYS A 135 -3.56 12.99 -18.16
N ILE A 136 -3.90 12.36 -17.02
CA ILE A 136 -3.66 10.93 -16.80
C ILE A 136 -4.43 10.14 -17.84
N GLN A 137 -3.73 9.27 -18.56
CA GLN A 137 -4.28 8.51 -19.67
C GLN A 137 -5.16 7.36 -19.17
N GLY A 138 -6.15 7.02 -19.99
CA GLY A 138 -6.94 5.81 -19.85
C GLY A 138 -7.65 5.69 -18.50
N CYS A 139 -7.70 4.46 -18.00
CA CYS A 139 -8.37 4.16 -16.74
C CYS A 139 -7.49 4.46 -15.51
N ALA A 140 -6.18 4.69 -15.68
CA ALA A 140 -5.25 4.94 -14.57
C ALA A 140 -5.64 6.12 -13.68
N ARG A 141 -6.32 7.14 -14.24
CA ARG A 141 -6.88 8.25 -13.45
C ARG A 141 -7.79 7.73 -12.34
N ARG A 142 -8.66 6.77 -12.65
CA ARG A 142 -9.61 6.21 -11.68
C ARG A 142 -8.92 5.44 -10.58
N LEU A 143 -7.83 4.74 -10.88
CA LEU A 143 -7.03 4.06 -9.86
C LEU A 143 -6.38 5.07 -8.90
N LEU A 144 -5.81 6.16 -9.41
CA LEU A 144 -5.06 7.12 -8.60
C LEU A 144 -5.95 8.14 -7.87
N CYS A 145 -7.10 8.50 -8.44
CA CYS A 145 -7.97 9.56 -7.91
C CYS A 145 -9.22 9.01 -7.20
N ASP A 146 -9.69 7.82 -7.57
CA ASP A 146 -11.00 7.30 -7.13
C ASP A 146 -10.87 6.00 -6.32
N ALA A 147 -9.69 5.71 -5.77
CA ALA A 147 -9.45 4.51 -4.96
C ALA A 147 -10.32 4.49 -3.70
N TYR A 148 -11.09 3.42 -3.51
CA TYR A 148 -11.95 3.20 -2.36
C TYR A 148 -11.40 2.11 -1.43
N MET A 149 -10.97 0.98 -1.99
CA MET A 149 -10.33 -0.10 -1.23
C MET A 149 -9.11 -0.64 -1.96
N CYS A 150 -7.99 -0.76 -1.24
CA CYS A 150 -6.79 -1.44 -1.71
C CYS A 150 -6.68 -2.81 -1.03
N MET A 151 -6.66 -3.88 -1.81
CA MET A 151 -6.66 -5.25 -1.30
C MET A 151 -5.26 -5.85 -1.44
N TYR A 152 -4.74 -6.35 -0.31
CA TYR A 152 -3.42 -6.94 -0.21
C TYR A 152 -3.50 -8.41 0.17
N GLN A 153 -2.57 -9.21 -0.34
CA GLN A 153 -2.46 -10.63 -0.01
C GLN A 153 -1.01 -11.05 0.25
N SER A 154 -0.83 -12.26 0.80
CA SER A 154 0.51 -12.87 0.85
C SER A 154 1.00 -13.15 -0.58
N PRO A 155 2.27 -12.87 -0.94
CA PRO A 155 2.81 -13.16 -2.27
C PRO A 155 2.80 -14.65 -2.65
N THR A 156 2.57 -15.54 -1.68
CA THR A 156 2.38 -16.98 -1.90
C THR A 156 0.97 -17.36 -2.37
N MET A 157 0.03 -16.42 -2.35
CA MET A 157 -1.39 -16.64 -2.71
C MET A 157 -1.74 -16.24 -4.15
N SER A 158 -0.80 -15.67 -4.91
CA SER A 158 -1.06 -15.33 -6.32
C SER A 158 -1.43 -16.61 -7.10
N LEU A 159 -2.54 -16.57 -7.83
CA LEU A 159 -3.08 -17.73 -8.58
C LEU A 159 -2.12 -18.25 -9.66
N TYR A 160 -1.12 -17.46 -10.06
CA TYR A 160 -0.12 -17.78 -11.06
C TYR A 160 1.29 -17.63 -10.47
N LYS A 161 2.13 -18.67 -10.65
CA LYS A 161 3.50 -18.75 -10.12
C LYS A 161 4.52 -18.04 -11.00
#